data_AF-A0A359LP09-F1
#
_entry.id   AF-A0A359LP09-F1
#
_cell.length_a   1.000
_cell.length_b   1.000
_cell.length_c   1.000
_cell.angle_alpha   90.00
_cell.angle_beta   90.00
_cell.angle_gamma   90.00
#
_symmetry.space_group_name_H-M   'P 1'
#
loop_
_entity.id
_entity.type
_entity.pdbx_description
1 polymer ?
#
loop_
_entity_poly.entity_id
_entity_poly.type
_entity_poly.pdbx_seq_one_letter_code
_entity_poly.pdbx_strand_id
1 'polypeptide(L)' 'KMLYDQAQLAWSYLEALQITGRREYETTARRIFDYVLRDMTHPEGGFYSAEDADSPIPENPREKGEGAFFIW' A
#
# COMPACT_ATOMS: atom_id res chain seq x y z
N LYS A 1 0.73 4.64 4.20
CA LYS A 1 1.31 3.82 3.09
C LYS A 1 1.34 4.66 1.81
N MET A 2 2.43 4.72 1.05
CA MET A 2 2.55 5.66 -0.09
C MET A 2 2.23 5.01 -1.45
N LEU A 3 1.63 5.78 -2.37
CA LEU A 3 1.28 5.31 -3.72
C LEU A 3 2.51 5.00 -4.57
N TYR A 4 3.56 5.83 -4.46
CA TYR A 4 4.78 5.64 -5.23
C TYR A 4 5.51 4.32 -4.85
N ASP A 5 5.45 3.93 -3.57
CA ASP A 5 5.98 2.63 -3.12
C ASP A 5 5.22 1.48 -3.78
N GLN A 6 3.87 1.56 -3.84
CA GLN A 6 3.06 0.55 -4.52
C GLN A 6 3.42 0.45 -6.01
N ALA A 7 3.61 1.58 -6.70
CA ALA A 7 3.99 1.60 -8.11
C ALA A 7 5.37 0.96 -8.35
N GLN A 8 6.37 1.31 -7.53
CA GLN A 8 7.73 0.77 -7.65
C GLN A 8 7.79 -0.73 -7.34
N LEU A 9 7.05 -1.18 -6.31
CA LEU A 9 6.95 -2.60 -5.97
C LEU A 9 6.24 -3.39 -7.08
N ALA A 10 5.11 -2.90 -7.58
CA ALA A 10 4.40 -3.55 -8.68
C ALA A 10 5.29 -3.72 -9.91
N TRP A 11 6.04 -2.67 -10.28
CA TRP A 11 6.99 -2.73 -11.39
C TRP A 11 8.05 -3.81 -11.15
N SER A 12 8.69 -3.80 -9.98
CA SER A 12 9.74 -4.76 -9.62
C SER A 12 9.25 -6.21 -9.66
N TYR A 13 8.02 -6.46 -9.20
CA TYR A 13 7.41 -7.79 -9.27
C TYR A 13 7.05 -8.22 -10.70
N LEU A 14 6.62 -7.29 -11.56
CA LEU A 14 6.38 -7.59 -12.97
C LEU A 14 7.69 -7.92 -13.71
N GLU A 15 8.76 -7.18 -13.47
CA GLU A 15 10.09 -7.51 -14.04
C GLU A 15 10.59 -8.87 -13.53
N ALA A 16 10.48 -9.14 -12.23
CA ALA A 16 10.85 -10.43 -11.66
C ALA A 16 10.02 -11.58 -12.27
N LEU A 17 8.72 -11.37 -12.49
CA LEU A 17 7.86 -12.33 -13.19
C LEU A 17 8.36 -12.58 -14.62
N GLN A 18 8.68 -11.53 -15.37
CA GLN A 18 9.16 -11.65 -16.76
C GLN A 18 10.50 -12.39 -16.85
N ILE A 19 11.41 -12.16 -15.90
CA ILE A 19 12.73 -12.80 -15.86
C ILE A 19 12.65 -14.26 -15.42
N THR A 20 11.85 -14.54 -14.39
CA THR A 20 11.90 -15.84 -13.69
C THR A 20 10.75 -16.77 -14.06
N GLY A 21 9.65 -16.25 -14.59
CA GLY A 21 8.40 -16.98 -14.85
C GLY A 21 7.67 -17.46 -13.59
N ARG A 22 8.11 -17.07 -12.38
CA ARG A 22 7.51 -17.57 -11.13
C ARG A 22 6.20 -16.88 -10.80
N ARG A 23 5.15 -17.68 -10.61
CA ARG A 23 3.79 -17.21 -10.28
C ARG A 23 3.65 -16.47 -8.94
N GLU A 24 4.59 -16.64 -8.02
CA GLU A 24 4.62 -15.88 -6.76
C GLU A 24 4.72 -14.36 -6.98
N TYR A 25 5.48 -13.95 -8.01
CA TYR A 25 5.64 -12.55 -8.37
C TYR A 25 4.39 -11.99 -9.05
N GLU A 26 3.75 -12.76 -9.93
CA GLU A 26 2.44 -12.41 -10.49
C GLU A 26 1.39 -12.18 -9.39
N THR A 27 1.32 -13.13 -8.45
CA THR A 27 0.36 -13.07 -7.34
C THR A 27 0.55 -11.81 -6.51
N THR A 28 1.81 -11.47 -6.22
CA THR A 28 2.11 -10.26 -5.44
C THR A 28 1.80 -8.98 -6.21
N ALA A 29 2.17 -8.89 -7.49
CA ALA A 29 1.85 -7.73 -8.33
C ALA A 29 0.33 -7.49 -8.43
N ARG A 30 -0.46 -8.56 -8.62
CA ARG A 30 -1.92 -8.47 -8.63
C ARG A 30 -2.48 -7.92 -7.33
N ARG A 31 -2.00 -8.43 -6.18
CA ARG A 31 -2.45 -7.95 -4.86
C ARG A 31 -2.13 -6.47 -4.63
N ILE A 32 -1.01 -5.98 -5.16
CA ILE A 32 -0.67 -4.55 -5.11
C ILE A 32 -1.70 -3.75 -5.93
N PHE A 33 -2.01 -4.17 -7.16
CA PHE A 33 -3.01 -3.49 -7.98
C PHE A 33 -4.41 -3.52 -7.34
N ASP A 34 -4.82 -4.65 -6.78
CA ASP A 34 -6.10 -4.78 -6.07
C ASP A 34 -6.19 -3.79 -4.89
N TYR A 35 -5.10 -3.63 -4.13
CA TYR A 35 -5.01 -2.65 -3.05
C TYR A 35 -5.09 -1.21 -3.58
N VAL A 36 -4.36 -0.87 -4.63
CA VAL A 36 -4.40 0.47 -5.22
C VAL A 36 -5.81 0.81 -5.74
N LEU A 37 -6.47 -0.14 -6.40
CA LEU A 37 -7.82 0.05 -6.93
C LEU A 37 -8.87 0.16 -5.83
N ARG A 38 -8.74 -0.61 -4.75
CA ARG A 38 -9.71 -0.62 -3.64
C ARG A 38 -9.54 0.59 -2.72
N ASP A 39 -8.30 0.85 -2.30
CA ASP A 39 -8.01 1.73 -1.16
C ASP A 39 -7.35 3.04 -1.58
N MET A 40 -6.63 3.06 -2.72
CA MET A 40 -5.89 4.25 -3.17
C MET A 40 -6.52 4.98 -4.36
N THR A 41 -7.71 4.59 -4.82
CA THR A 41 -8.41 5.21 -5.95
C THR A 41 -9.60 6.04 -5.46
N HIS A 42 -9.67 7.30 -5.87
CA HIS A 42 -10.81 8.16 -5.52
C HIS A 42 -12.02 7.80 -6.41
N PRO A 43 -13.27 7.75 -5.87
CA PRO A 43 -14.45 7.34 -6.64
C PRO A 43 -14.73 8.17 -7.89
N GLU A 44 -14.32 9.44 -7.90
CA GLU A 44 -14.46 10.35 -9.04
C GLU A 44 -13.27 10.29 -10.02
N GLY A 45 -12.32 9.37 -9.79
CA GLY A 45 -11.07 9.25 -10.53
C GLY A 45 -9.88 9.90 -9.83
N GLY A 46 -8.67 9.56 -10.28
CA GLY A 46 -7.43 9.93 -9.61
C GLY A 46 -7.05 8.98 -8.47
N PHE A 47 -5.86 9.17 -7.91
CA PHE A 47 -5.32 8.33 -6.85
C PHE A 47 -4.90 9.17 -5.64
N TYR A 48 -5.11 8.64 -4.44
CA TYR A 48 -4.53 9.20 -3.22
C TYR A 48 -3.02 9.02 -3.23
N SER A 49 -2.26 10.03 -2.83
CA SER A 49 -0.79 9.94 -2.77
C SER A 49 -0.31 9.05 -1.63
N ALA A 50 -1.10 8.96 -0.55
CA ALA A 50 -0.81 8.16 0.62
C ALA A 50 -2.10 7.79 1.36
N GLU A 51 -2.08 6.62 2.01
CA GLU A 51 -2.99 6.28 3.09
C GLU A 51 -2.40 6.78 4.42
N ASP A 52 -3.23 7.43 5.22
CA ASP A 52 -2.89 7.91 6.56
C ASP A 52 -2.36 6.76 7.44
N ALA A 53 -1.38 7.06 8.28
CA ALA A 53 -0.78 6.11 9.22
C ALA A 53 -1.38 6.21 10.63
N ASP A 54 -2.48 6.96 10.76
CA ASP A 54 -3.22 7.13 12.01
C ASP A 54 -3.45 5.81 12.74
N SER A 55 -2.94 5.78 13.97
CA SER A 55 -3.05 4.64 14.87
C SER A 55 -3.83 5.08 16.11
N PRO A 56 -4.79 4.27 16.60
CA PRO A 56 -5.54 4.63 17.80
C PRO A 56 -4.60 4.68 19.01
N ILE A 57 -4.61 5.81 19.73
CA ILE A 57 -3.86 5.97 20.98
C ILE A 57 -4.56 5.16 22.08
N PRO A 58 -3.88 4.20 22.76
CA PRO A 58 -4.50 3.33 23.76
C PRO A 58 -5.15 4.09 24.93
N GLU A 59 -4.57 5.23 25.32
CA GLU A 59 -5.09 6.04 26.44
C GLU A 59 -6.30 6.91 26.06
N ASN A 60 -6.54 7.18 24.77
CA ASN A 60 -7.65 8.00 24.31
C ASN A 60 -8.07 7.64 22.86
N PRO A 61 -9.04 6.73 22.66
CA PRO A 61 -9.46 6.26 21.33
C PRO A 61 -10.04 7.33 20.40
N ARG A 62 -10.27 8.56 20.91
CA ARG A 62 -10.75 9.72 20.13
C ARG A 62 -9.63 10.60 19.61
N GLU A 63 -8.41 10.45 20.12
CA GLU A 63 -7.23 11.12 19.58
C GLU A 63 -6.49 10.14 18.65
N LYS A 64 -6.27 10.59 17.42
CA LYS A 64 -5.45 9.88 16.45
C LYS A 64 -4.08 10.53 16.46
N GLY A 65 -3.04 9.72 16.58
CA GLY A 65 -1.65 10.17 16.54
C GLY A 65 -0.88 9.35 15.50
N GLU A 66 -0.07 10.04 14.70
CA GLU A 66 0.89 9.39 13.82
C GLU A 66 1.95 8.65 14.66
N GLY A 67 2.25 7.39 14.33
CA GLY A 67 3.44 6.71 14.84
C GLY A 67 3.28 5.81 16.07
N ALA A 68 2.06 5.48 16.51
CA ALA A 68 1.87 4.60 17.69
C ALA A 68 2.47 3.19 17.53
N PHE A 69 2.73 2.73 16.29
CA PHE A 69 3.39 1.45 16.01
C PHE A 69 4.91 1.56 15.77
N PHE A 70 5.51 2.75 15.90
CA PHE A 70 6.96 2.99 15.70
C PHE A 70 7.67 3.50 16.97
N ILE A 71 7.12 3.23 18.16
CA ILE A 71 7.78 3.52 19.43
C ILE A 71 8.68 2.33 19.80
N TRP A 72 9.98 2.56 19.86
CA TRP A 72 11.02 1.57 20.22
C TRP A 72 11.18 1.46 21.74
#